data_AF-A0A5Z0FAY8-F1
#
_entry.id   AF-A0A5Z0FAY8-F1
#
_cell.length_a   1.000
_cell.length_b   1.000
_cell.length_c   1.000
_cell.angle_alpha   90.00
_cell.angle_beta   90.00
_cell.angle_gamma   90.00
#
_symmetry.space_group_name_H-M   'P 1'
#
loop_
_entity.id
_entity.type
_entity.pdbx_description
1 polymer ?
#
loop_
_entity_poly.entity_id
_entity_poly.type
_entity_poly.pdbx_seq_one_letter_code
_entity_poly.pdbx_strand_id
1 'polypeptide(L)'
;LEVWEYARALEGLNRNAGMHAAGVVISNESLWKKTPLFRQSKNDERHLVTQYSKDHLEDVDLIKFDFLGLKTLTVINNAIKLIKKRYNKDIIWETIDVNDSKVYKTIQSGNTLGIFQIESGGMQSLNARLKPERFEDIIAVLALYRPGPMESGMLDDFIDRKHGLKSIEYPFDSLEKVLEPTYGVIVYQEQVMQIVQIIGGFSLGGADVVRRAMGKKDPEKMKKLKTDFADGAEKQGYDRAKA
;
A
#
# COMPACT_ATOMS: atom_id res chain seq x y z
N LEU A 1 -23.47 -9.97 -33.28
CA LEU A 1 -22.02 -10.05 -33.58
C LEU A 1 -21.47 -8.70 -34.02
N GLU A 2 -22.18 -7.96 -34.88
CA GLU A 2 -21.77 -6.61 -35.36
C GLU A 2 -21.49 -5.58 -34.25
N VAL A 3 -22.35 -5.49 -33.23
CA VAL A 3 -22.16 -4.58 -32.08
C VAL A 3 -20.88 -4.88 -31.31
N TRP A 4 -20.49 -6.15 -31.20
CA TRP A 4 -19.26 -6.56 -30.52
C TRP A 4 -18.01 -6.15 -31.30
N GLU A 5 -18.05 -6.26 -32.62
CA GLU A 5 -16.94 -5.84 -33.49
C GLU A 5 -16.74 -4.33 -33.43
N TYR A 6 -17.81 -3.53 -33.51
CA TYR A 6 -17.71 -2.08 -33.34
C TYR A 6 -17.26 -1.70 -31.93
N ALA A 7 -17.73 -2.40 -30.89
CA ALA A 7 -17.28 -2.17 -29.52
C ALA A 7 -15.76 -2.39 -29.38
N ARG A 8 -15.22 -3.47 -29.94
CA ARG A 8 -13.77 -3.74 -29.94
C ARG A 8 -12.97 -2.72 -30.72
N ALA A 9 -13.53 -2.21 -31.82
CA ALA A 9 -12.88 -1.16 -32.61
C ALA A 9 -12.82 0.20 -31.87
N LEU A 10 -13.81 0.48 -31.02
CA LEU A 10 -13.90 1.73 -30.25
C LEU A 10 -13.26 1.64 -28.85
N GLU A 11 -12.96 0.43 -28.38
CA GLU A 11 -12.35 0.18 -27.07
C GLU A 11 -10.97 0.86 -26.97
N GLY A 12 -10.74 1.59 -25.87
CA GLY A 12 -9.48 2.30 -25.61
C GLY A 12 -9.34 3.67 -26.26
N LEU A 13 -10.28 4.08 -27.13
CA LEU A 13 -10.29 5.43 -27.69
C LEU A 13 -10.78 6.46 -26.66
N ASN A 14 -10.12 7.63 -26.66
CA ASN A 14 -10.50 8.74 -25.77
C ASN A 14 -11.79 9.39 -26.27
N ARG A 15 -12.83 9.38 -25.43
CA ARG A 15 -14.12 10.02 -25.76
C ARG A 15 -14.09 11.54 -25.58
N ASN A 16 -13.64 12.01 -24.41
CA ASN A 16 -13.66 13.43 -24.02
C ASN A 16 -12.51 13.73 -23.04
N ALA A 17 -12.13 15.01 -22.92
CA ALA A 17 -11.29 15.49 -21.83
C ALA A 17 -12.12 15.65 -20.54
N GLY A 18 -11.62 15.13 -19.42
CA GLY A 18 -12.23 15.25 -18.09
C GLY A 18 -11.28 15.92 -17.09
N MET A 19 -11.83 16.46 -16.01
CA MET A 19 -11.06 16.99 -14.89
C MET A 19 -10.81 15.88 -13.86
N HIS A 20 -9.56 15.74 -13.40
CA HIS A 20 -9.22 14.80 -12.34
C HIS A 20 -9.81 15.27 -11.00
N ALA A 21 -10.57 14.40 -10.32
CA ALA A 21 -11.36 14.77 -9.15
C ALA A 21 -10.54 15.29 -7.94
N ALA A 22 -9.24 14.97 -7.88
CA ALA A 22 -8.36 15.32 -6.77
C ALA A 22 -7.09 16.08 -7.22
N GLY A 23 -6.82 16.18 -8.51
CA GLY A 23 -5.50 16.57 -9.01
C GLY A 23 -5.39 18.08 -9.16
N VAL A 24 -4.45 18.70 -8.45
CA VAL A 24 -4.11 20.11 -8.58
C VAL A 24 -2.64 20.23 -8.95
N VAL A 25 -2.32 21.10 -9.89
CA VAL A 25 -0.92 21.40 -10.27
C VAL A 25 -0.52 22.76 -9.74
N ILE A 26 0.73 22.86 -9.28
CA ILE A 26 1.32 24.11 -8.83
C ILE A 26 2.60 24.35 -9.63
N SER A 27 2.78 25.59 -10.07
CA SER A 27 3.91 26.04 -10.86
C SER A 27 4.50 27.30 -10.22
N ASN A 28 5.82 27.46 -10.33
CA ASN A 28 6.54 28.68 -9.97
C ASN A 28 6.36 29.83 -10.98
N GLU A 29 5.79 29.54 -12.15
CA GLU A 29 5.44 30.54 -13.17
C GLU A 29 4.06 30.26 -13.78
N SER A 30 3.59 31.14 -14.66
CA SER A 30 2.30 30.99 -15.35
C SER A 30 2.17 29.67 -16.10
N LEU A 31 1.12 28.90 -15.80
CA LEU A 31 0.92 27.54 -16.33
C LEU A 31 0.94 27.43 -17.85
N TRP A 32 0.44 28.44 -18.58
CA TRP A 32 0.42 28.43 -20.05
C TRP A 32 1.81 28.47 -20.70
N LYS A 33 2.88 28.75 -19.93
CA LYS A 33 4.26 28.63 -20.40
C LYS A 33 4.78 27.19 -20.36
N LYS A 34 4.19 26.33 -19.53
CA LYS A 34 4.60 24.93 -19.30
C LYS A 34 3.64 23.91 -19.92
N THR A 35 2.35 24.20 -19.96
CA THR A 35 1.32 23.31 -20.53
C THR A 35 0.19 24.10 -21.17
N PRO A 36 -0.38 23.62 -22.30
CA PRO A 36 -1.64 24.13 -22.77
C PRO A 36 -2.74 23.87 -21.73
N LEU A 37 -3.69 24.81 -21.65
CA LEU A 37 -4.79 24.78 -20.71
C LEU A 37 -6.11 24.61 -21.46
N PHE A 38 -7.08 24.00 -20.80
CA PHE A 38 -8.44 23.83 -21.31
C PHE A 38 -9.46 24.15 -20.21
N ARG A 39 -10.64 24.62 -20.63
CA ARG A 39 -11.79 24.87 -19.75
C ARG A 39 -12.87 23.85 -20.05
N GLN A 40 -13.29 23.11 -19.04
CA GLN A 40 -14.28 22.04 -19.20
C GLN A 40 -15.66 22.56 -19.61
N SER A 41 -16.02 23.79 -19.23
CA SER A 41 -17.25 24.46 -19.64
C SER A 41 -16.94 25.88 -20.09
N LYS A 42 -17.63 26.35 -21.14
CA LYS A 42 -17.48 27.73 -21.65
C LYS A 42 -17.90 28.79 -20.63
N ASN A 43 -18.76 28.44 -19.68
CA ASN A 43 -19.29 29.35 -18.65
C ASN A 43 -18.55 29.23 -17.31
N ASP A 44 -17.47 28.45 -17.23
CA ASP A 44 -16.72 28.25 -16.01
C ASP A 44 -15.31 28.85 -16.13
N GLU A 45 -15.18 30.10 -15.71
CA GLU A 45 -13.90 30.81 -15.71
C GLU A 45 -12.95 30.34 -14.60
N ARG A 46 -13.44 29.57 -13.63
CA ARG A 46 -12.68 29.23 -12.41
C ARG A 46 -11.94 27.90 -12.51
N HIS A 47 -12.31 27.04 -13.45
CA HIS A 47 -11.71 25.70 -13.58
C HIS A 47 -10.87 25.58 -14.85
N LEU A 48 -9.59 25.95 -14.72
CA LEU A 48 -8.55 25.68 -15.70
C LEU A 48 -7.95 24.29 -15.45
N VAL A 49 -7.84 23.50 -16.51
CA VAL A 49 -7.28 22.13 -16.47
C VAL A 49 -6.09 22.06 -17.42
N THR A 50 -5.04 21.36 -17.01
CA THR A 50 -3.91 21.04 -17.89
C THR A 50 -4.35 20.07 -18.99
N GLN A 51 -3.95 20.30 -20.24
CA GLN A 51 -4.26 19.35 -21.30
C GLN A 51 -3.36 18.09 -21.24
N TYR A 52 -2.18 18.19 -20.62
CA TYR A 52 -1.35 17.02 -20.35
C TYR A 52 -1.97 16.14 -19.26
N SER A 53 -1.87 14.82 -19.48
CA SER A 53 -2.22 13.82 -18.48
C SER A 53 -1.21 13.81 -17.34
N LYS A 54 -1.57 13.17 -16.23
CA LYS A 54 -0.73 13.07 -15.03
C LYS A 54 0.70 12.58 -15.32
N ASP A 55 0.86 11.72 -16.33
CA ASP A 55 2.11 11.04 -16.64
C ASP A 55 3.12 11.98 -17.33
N HIS A 56 2.67 13.13 -17.82
CA HIS A 56 3.50 14.10 -18.55
C HIS A 56 3.66 15.44 -17.82
N LEU A 57 3.06 15.60 -16.64
CA LEU A 57 3.16 16.85 -15.88
C LEU A 57 4.56 17.04 -15.29
N GLU A 58 5.18 15.97 -14.80
CA GLU A 58 6.54 16.02 -14.26
C GLU A 58 7.58 16.34 -15.34
N ASP A 59 7.37 15.86 -16.57
CA ASP A 59 8.25 16.13 -17.73
C ASP A 59 8.35 17.62 -18.06
N VAL A 60 7.33 18.41 -17.68
CA VAL A 60 7.27 19.86 -17.88
C VAL A 60 7.44 20.65 -16.58
N ASP A 61 8.05 20.04 -15.56
CA ASP A 61 8.35 20.67 -14.28
C ASP A 61 7.10 21.24 -13.58
N LEU A 62 6.00 20.46 -13.63
CA LEU A 62 4.79 20.74 -12.86
C LEU A 62 4.65 19.75 -11.71
N ILE A 63 4.54 20.29 -10.50
CA ILE A 63 4.32 19.49 -9.30
C ILE A 63 2.83 19.26 -9.14
N LYS A 64 2.43 17.99 -9.11
CA LYS A 64 1.05 17.57 -8.89
C LYS A 64 0.81 17.20 -7.43
N PHE A 65 -0.29 17.70 -6.88
CA PHE A 65 -0.84 17.33 -5.59
C PHE A 65 -2.20 16.66 -5.78
N ASP A 66 -2.44 15.56 -5.06
CA ASP A 66 -3.76 14.93 -4.99
C ASP A 66 -4.46 15.29 -3.68
N PHE A 67 -5.53 16.06 -3.79
CA PHE A 67 -6.45 16.39 -2.70
C PHE A 67 -7.58 15.37 -2.66
N LEU A 68 -7.33 14.25 -2.00
CA LEU A 68 -8.32 13.18 -1.87
C LEU A 68 -9.39 13.55 -0.83
N GLY A 69 -10.65 13.61 -1.27
CA GLY A 69 -11.80 13.81 -0.37
C GLY A 69 -12.19 12.55 0.39
N LEU A 70 -11.40 12.16 1.41
CA LEU A 70 -11.70 10.99 2.23
C LEU A 70 -12.71 11.33 3.34
N LYS A 71 -13.95 10.86 3.20
CA LYS A 71 -15.04 11.08 4.17
C LYS A 71 -14.67 10.62 5.59
N THR A 72 -13.82 9.60 5.72
CA THR A 72 -13.35 9.06 7.01
C THR A 72 -12.80 10.16 7.94
N LEU A 73 -11.97 11.07 7.42
CA LEU A 73 -11.40 12.15 8.23
C LEU A 73 -12.46 13.13 8.72
N THR A 74 -13.51 13.35 7.90
CA THR A 74 -14.67 14.17 8.31
C THR A 74 -15.46 13.51 9.43
N VAL A 75 -15.69 12.18 9.34
CA VAL A 75 -16.37 11.41 10.39
C VAL A 75 -15.58 11.46 11.70
N ILE A 76 -14.26 11.26 11.66
CA ILE A 76 -13.39 11.34 12.84
C ILE A 76 -13.44 12.73 13.46
N ASN A 77 -13.30 13.80 12.67
CA ASN A 77 -13.36 15.18 13.15
C ASN A 77 -14.71 15.49 13.83
N ASN A 78 -15.83 15.02 13.25
CA ASN A 78 -17.15 15.19 13.83
C ASN A 78 -17.28 14.42 15.16
N ALA A 79 -16.76 13.20 15.24
CA ALA A 79 -16.75 12.43 16.48
C ALA A 79 -15.98 13.15 17.60
N ILE A 80 -14.79 13.69 17.30
CA ILE A 80 -13.98 14.46 18.27
C ILE A 80 -14.75 15.69 18.77
N LYS A 81 -15.39 16.45 17.87
CA LYS A 81 -16.21 17.62 18.24
C LYS A 81 -17.38 17.24 19.15
N LEU A 82 -18.04 16.11 18.89
CA LEU A 82 -19.13 15.61 19.73
C LEU A 82 -18.65 15.16 21.12
N ILE A 83 -17.49 14.51 21.19
CA ILE A 83 -16.85 14.12 22.46
C ILE A 83 -16.53 15.36 23.29
N LYS A 84 -15.92 16.39 22.68
CA LYS A 84 -15.63 17.65 23.35
C LYS A 84 -16.91 18.33 23.84
N LYS A 85 -17.95 18.39 23.02
CA LYS A 85 -19.24 18.99 23.40
C LYS A 85 -19.91 18.28 24.57
N ARG A 86 -19.87 16.94 24.62
CA ARG A 86 -20.59 16.16 25.65
C ARG A 86 -19.80 15.93 26.93
N TYR A 87 -18.49 15.72 26.82
CA TYR A 87 -17.64 15.32 27.95
C TYR A 87 -16.58 16.38 28.32
N ASN A 88 -16.54 17.51 27.61
CA ASN A 88 -15.49 18.53 27.72
C ASN A 88 -14.06 17.99 27.57
N LYS A 89 -13.90 16.84 26.90
CA LYS A 89 -12.61 16.17 26.70
C LYS A 89 -12.04 16.50 25.33
N ASP A 90 -10.80 16.98 25.31
CA ASP A 90 -10.01 17.11 24.08
C ASP A 90 -9.33 15.78 23.74
N ILE A 91 -9.39 15.41 22.46
CA ILE A 91 -8.67 14.25 21.93
C ILE A 91 -7.46 14.77 21.18
N ILE A 92 -6.27 14.45 21.68
CA ILE A 92 -4.99 14.77 21.05
C ILE A 92 -4.55 13.53 20.29
N TRP A 93 -4.39 13.65 18.98
CA TRP A 93 -4.22 12.49 18.09
C TRP A 93 -2.84 11.84 18.29
N GLU A 94 -1.84 12.67 18.49
CA GLU A 94 -0.43 12.32 18.69
C GLU A 94 -0.18 11.51 19.96
N THR A 95 -1.13 11.51 20.89
CA THR A 95 -1.02 10.81 22.18
C THR A 95 -1.96 9.62 22.31
N ILE A 96 -2.64 9.21 21.22
CA ILE A 96 -3.55 8.07 21.25
C ILE A 96 -2.73 6.78 21.44
N ASP A 97 -3.16 5.95 22.38
CA ASP A 97 -2.63 4.59 22.53
C ASP A 97 -3.14 3.70 21.40
N VAL A 98 -2.26 3.37 20.46
CA VAL A 98 -2.55 2.49 19.33
C VAL A 98 -2.67 1.01 19.73
N ASN A 99 -2.33 0.68 20.98
CA ASN A 99 -2.37 -0.68 21.53
C ASN A 99 -3.49 -0.86 22.59
N ASP A 100 -4.52 -0.01 22.58
CA ASP A 100 -5.66 -0.12 23.52
C ASP A 100 -6.41 -1.46 23.35
N SER A 101 -6.26 -2.34 24.36
CA SER A 101 -6.90 -3.66 24.41
C SER A 101 -8.42 -3.66 24.17
N LYS A 102 -9.15 -2.59 24.52
CA LYS A 102 -10.60 -2.50 24.29
C LYS A 102 -10.91 -2.36 22.80
N VAL A 103 -10.09 -1.60 22.07
CA VAL A 103 -10.21 -1.45 20.62
C VAL A 103 -9.95 -2.78 19.94
N TYR A 104 -8.88 -3.48 20.32
CA TYR A 104 -8.58 -4.81 19.77
C TYR A 104 -9.67 -5.83 20.08
N LYS A 105 -10.25 -5.84 21.29
CA LYS A 105 -11.40 -6.71 21.58
C LYS A 105 -12.58 -6.48 20.63
N THR A 106 -12.88 -5.22 20.29
CA THR A 106 -13.89 -4.90 19.28
C THR A 106 -13.50 -5.46 17.91
N ILE A 107 -12.27 -5.25 17.46
CA ILE A 107 -11.79 -5.75 16.17
C ILE A 107 -11.82 -7.28 16.12
N GLN A 108 -11.29 -7.94 17.13
CA GLN A 108 -11.28 -9.40 17.32
C GLN A 108 -12.68 -10.04 17.35
N SER A 109 -13.72 -9.27 17.69
CA SER A 109 -15.10 -9.75 17.65
C SER A 109 -15.67 -9.79 16.23
N GLY A 110 -15.02 -9.13 15.27
CA GLY A 110 -15.54 -8.92 13.92
C GLY A 110 -16.51 -7.75 13.81
N ASN A 111 -17.00 -7.18 14.93
CA ASN A 111 -17.95 -6.05 14.96
C ASN A 111 -17.27 -4.73 14.59
N THR A 112 -16.86 -4.61 13.33
CA THR A 112 -16.03 -3.52 12.80
C THR A 112 -16.77 -2.66 11.78
N LEU A 113 -18.10 -2.75 11.76
CA LEU A 113 -18.95 -1.89 10.93
C LEU A 113 -18.68 -0.41 11.25
N GLY A 114 -18.37 0.39 10.23
CA GLY A 114 -18.01 1.80 10.38
C GLY A 114 -16.54 2.05 10.79
N ILE A 115 -15.72 1.00 10.92
CA ILE A 115 -14.27 1.13 11.09
C ILE A 115 -13.62 1.05 9.71
N PHE A 116 -12.95 2.13 9.33
CA PHE A 116 -12.39 2.32 7.99
C PHE A 116 -11.50 1.15 7.53
N GLN A 117 -11.66 0.75 6.27
CA GLN A 117 -10.99 -0.37 5.59
C GLN A 117 -11.27 -1.77 6.13
N ILE A 118 -11.82 -1.92 7.33
CA ILE A 118 -12.07 -3.24 7.93
C ILE A 118 -13.54 -3.60 8.15
N GLU A 119 -14.45 -2.83 7.58
CA GLU A 119 -15.90 -3.00 7.75
C GLU A 119 -16.56 -4.06 6.85
N SER A 120 -15.88 -4.54 5.79
CA SER A 120 -16.50 -5.47 4.84
C SER A 120 -16.74 -6.83 5.48
N GLY A 121 -17.79 -7.56 5.07
CA GLY A 121 -18.17 -8.83 5.71
C GLY A 121 -17.02 -9.85 5.78
N GLY A 122 -16.24 -9.98 4.71
CA GLY A 122 -15.09 -10.89 4.73
C GLY A 122 -13.92 -10.38 5.57
N MET A 123 -13.75 -9.06 5.72
CA MET A 123 -12.77 -8.52 6.66
C MET A 123 -13.22 -8.71 8.12
N GLN A 124 -14.51 -8.57 8.41
CA GLN A 124 -15.07 -8.89 9.74
C GLN A 124 -14.77 -10.35 10.11
N SER A 125 -15.02 -11.29 9.17
CA SER A 125 -14.68 -12.70 9.36
C SER A 125 -13.18 -12.93 9.53
N LEU A 126 -12.34 -12.24 8.76
CA LEU A 126 -10.90 -12.34 8.90
C LEU A 126 -10.44 -11.85 10.27
N ASN A 127 -10.88 -10.67 10.72
CA ASN A 127 -10.52 -10.14 12.04
C ASN A 127 -10.95 -11.09 13.17
N ALA A 128 -12.11 -11.74 13.04
CA ALA A 128 -12.58 -12.74 13.99
C ALA A 128 -11.70 -14.00 14.02
N ARG A 129 -11.12 -14.41 12.88
CA ARG A 129 -10.18 -15.55 12.78
C ARG A 129 -8.77 -15.19 13.23
N LEU A 130 -8.23 -14.07 12.74
CA LEU A 130 -6.85 -13.63 12.97
C LEU A 130 -6.63 -13.09 14.39
N LYS A 131 -7.68 -12.56 15.03
CA LYS A 131 -7.65 -11.99 16.38
C LYS A 131 -6.51 -10.96 16.57
N PRO A 132 -6.49 -9.83 15.85
CA PRO A 132 -5.40 -8.85 15.96
C PRO A 132 -5.27 -8.33 17.40
N GLU A 133 -4.04 -8.18 17.90
CA GLU A 133 -3.73 -7.76 19.29
C GLU A 133 -2.85 -6.51 19.38
N ARG A 134 -2.24 -6.12 18.26
CA ARG A 134 -1.32 -4.98 18.15
C ARG A 134 -1.48 -4.31 16.80
N PHE A 135 -0.88 -3.12 16.65
CA PHE A 135 -1.05 -2.31 15.45
C PHE A 135 -0.50 -3.00 14.19
N GLU A 136 0.61 -3.72 14.33
CA GLU A 136 1.26 -4.47 13.25
C GLU A 136 0.32 -5.53 12.64
N ASP A 137 -0.58 -6.10 13.43
CA ASP A 137 -1.54 -7.09 12.96
C ASP A 137 -2.59 -6.44 12.04
N ILE A 138 -2.97 -5.19 12.29
CA ILE A 138 -3.90 -4.44 11.44
C ILE A 138 -3.26 -4.15 10.09
N ILE A 139 -1.98 -3.79 10.09
CA ILE A 139 -1.20 -3.60 8.86
C ILE A 139 -1.16 -4.92 8.07
N ALA A 140 -0.91 -6.03 8.74
CA ALA A 140 -0.85 -7.35 8.11
C ALA A 140 -2.21 -7.77 7.53
N VAL A 141 -3.31 -7.57 8.26
CA VAL A 141 -4.68 -7.82 7.79
C VAL A 141 -4.96 -7.11 6.45
N LEU A 142 -4.61 -5.82 6.37
CA LEU A 142 -4.82 -5.02 5.16
C LEU A 142 -3.92 -5.46 3.99
N ALA A 143 -2.73 -5.98 4.28
CA ALA A 143 -1.82 -6.51 3.27
C ALA A 143 -2.25 -7.90 2.76
N LEU A 144 -2.71 -8.77 3.66
CA LEU A 144 -3.03 -10.18 3.38
C LEU A 144 -4.44 -10.37 2.83
N TYR A 145 -5.39 -9.47 3.09
CA TYR A 145 -6.74 -9.54 2.54
C TYR A 145 -6.80 -9.06 1.08
N ARG A 146 -6.06 -9.76 0.22
CA ARG A 146 -5.96 -9.54 -1.23
C ARG A 146 -5.97 -10.89 -1.96
N PRO A 147 -6.45 -10.95 -3.22
CA PRO A 147 -6.57 -12.22 -3.95
C PRO A 147 -5.29 -13.05 -3.97
N GLY A 148 -4.13 -12.44 -4.30
CA GLY A 148 -2.85 -13.16 -4.38
C GLY A 148 -2.44 -13.87 -3.08
N PRO A 149 -2.27 -13.14 -1.95
CA PRO A 149 -1.97 -13.77 -0.66
C PRO A 149 -2.99 -14.82 -0.22
N MET A 150 -4.28 -14.59 -0.47
CA MET A 150 -5.34 -15.53 -0.11
C MET A 150 -5.27 -16.83 -0.92
N GLU A 151 -5.09 -16.74 -2.24
CA GLU A 151 -5.00 -17.90 -3.13
C GLU A 151 -3.73 -18.73 -2.92
N SER A 152 -2.65 -18.09 -2.45
CA SER A 152 -1.36 -18.76 -2.19
C SER A 152 -1.29 -19.53 -0.87
N GLY A 153 -2.31 -19.45 -0.01
CA GLY A 153 -2.29 -20.00 1.35
C GLY A 153 -1.47 -19.17 2.36
N MET A 154 -0.86 -18.07 1.93
CA MET A 154 -0.06 -17.17 2.79
C MET A 154 -0.87 -16.62 3.98
N LEU A 155 -2.15 -16.31 3.76
CA LEU A 155 -3.03 -15.82 4.82
C LEU A 155 -3.26 -16.90 5.90
N ASP A 156 -3.50 -18.14 5.50
CA ASP A 156 -3.75 -19.24 6.45
C ASP A 156 -2.46 -19.58 7.22
N ASP A 157 -1.31 -19.63 6.54
CA ASP A 157 0.00 -19.80 7.17
C ASP A 157 0.30 -18.71 8.22
N PHE A 158 -0.06 -17.46 7.93
CA PHE A 158 0.09 -16.36 8.88
C PHE A 158 -0.78 -16.56 10.13
N ILE A 159 -2.05 -16.95 9.95
CA ILE A 159 -3.00 -17.18 11.03
C ILE A 159 -2.57 -18.38 11.89
N ASP A 160 -2.17 -19.48 11.26
CA ASP A 160 -1.78 -20.71 11.95
C ASP A 160 -0.51 -20.51 12.76
N ARG A 161 0.48 -19.80 12.21
CA ARG A 161 1.70 -19.46 12.95
C ARG A 161 1.43 -18.51 14.11
N LYS A 162 0.58 -17.50 13.89
CA LYS A 162 0.16 -16.58 14.94
C LYS A 162 -0.48 -17.31 16.13
N HIS A 163 -1.34 -18.29 15.85
CA HIS A 163 -2.03 -19.07 16.88
C HIS A 163 -1.24 -20.28 17.41
N GLY A 164 0.02 -20.45 16.97
CA GLY A 164 0.86 -21.57 17.38
C GLY A 164 0.42 -22.94 16.85
N LEU A 165 -0.45 -22.98 15.84
CA LEU A 165 -0.85 -24.19 15.14
C LEU A 165 0.23 -24.69 14.16
N LYS A 166 1.12 -23.79 13.73
CA LYS A 166 2.31 -24.07 12.91
C LYS A 166 3.54 -23.40 13.51
N SER A 167 4.71 -24.03 13.36
CA SER A 167 5.99 -23.44 13.77
C SER A 167 6.28 -22.15 12.98
N ILE A 168 6.78 -21.14 13.69
CA ILE A 168 7.39 -19.98 13.03
C ILE A 168 8.77 -20.41 12.56
N GLU A 169 9.02 -20.25 11.27
CA GLU A 169 10.27 -20.61 10.63
C GLU A 169 10.84 -19.40 9.90
N TYR A 170 12.14 -19.19 10.08
CA TYR A 170 12.89 -18.16 9.40
C TYR A 170 13.86 -18.83 8.41
N PRO A 171 13.97 -18.34 7.16
CA PRO A 171 14.93 -18.89 6.21
C PRO A 171 16.36 -18.81 6.75
N PHE A 172 16.71 -17.74 7.47
CA PHE A 172 17.97 -17.58 8.17
C PHE A 172 17.69 -16.93 9.52
N ASP A 173 18.45 -17.30 10.56
CA ASP A 173 18.29 -16.75 11.92
C ASP A 173 18.43 -15.23 11.95
N SER A 174 19.27 -14.66 11.07
CA SER A 174 19.43 -13.21 10.92
C SER A 174 18.17 -12.47 10.44
N LEU A 175 17.19 -13.20 9.90
CA LEU A 175 15.91 -12.64 9.45
C LEU A 175 14.83 -12.63 10.52
N GLU A 176 15.08 -13.23 11.69
CA GLU A 176 14.09 -13.28 12.78
C GLU A 176 13.54 -11.89 13.09
N LYS A 177 14.40 -10.90 13.35
CA LYS A 177 13.97 -9.52 13.66
C LYS A 177 13.13 -8.86 12.56
N VAL A 178 13.36 -9.23 11.29
CA VAL A 178 12.66 -8.66 10.13
C VAL A 178 11.28 -9.30 9.95
N LEU A 179 11.18 -10.59 10.25
CA LEU A 179 10.00 -11.40 9.96
C LEU A 179 9.17 -11.74 11.21
N GLU A 180 9.67 -11.47 12.41
CA GLU A 180 8.95 -11.67 13.68
C GLU A 180 7.59 -10.96 13.70
N PRO A 181 7.47 -9.68 13.26
CA PRO A 181 6.17 -9.00 13.25
C PRO A 181 5.13 -9.68 12.37
N THR A 182 5.58 -10.49 11.40
CA THR A 182 4.73 -11.20 10.43
C THR A 182 4.84 -12.72 10.56
N TYR A 183 5.27 -13.22 11.73
CA TYR A 183 5.33 -14.65 12.04
C TYR A 183 6.12 -15.46 10.99
N GLY A 184 7.24 -14.93 10.52
CA GLY A 184 8.10 -15.60 9.53
C GLY A 184 7.59 -15.54 8.09
N VAL A 185 6.49 -14.84 7.81
CA VAL A 185 5.91 -14.69 6.47
C VAL A 185 6.39 -13.38 5.85
N ILE A 186 6.83 -13.41 4.58
CA ILE A 186 7.25 -12.19 3.86
C ILE A 186 6.00 -11.51 3.29
N VAL A 187 5.55 -10.43 3.95
CA VAL A 187 4.31 -9.72 3.59
C VAL A 187 4.63 -8.37 2.93
N TYR A 188 5.67 -7.69 3.39
CA TYR A 188 5.96 -6.31 3.00
C TYR A 188 7.13 -6.20 2.01
N GLN A 189 7.11 -5.14 1.20
CA GLN A 189 8.19 -4.86 0.26
C GLN A 189 9.49 -4.48 1.00
N GLU A 190 9.33 -3.81 2.13
CA GLU A 190 10.38 -3.41 3.05
C GLU A 190 11.09 -4.64 3.62
N GLN A 191 10.36 -5.72 3.92
CA GLN A 191 10.96 -6.98 4.35
C GLN A 191 11.82 -7.61 3.24
N VAL A 192 11.35 -7.58 1.99
CA VAL A 192 12.16 -8.03 0.84
C VAL A 192 13.45 -7.21 0.74
N MET A 193 13.36 -5.88 0.90
CA MET A 193 14.52 -5.01 0.86
C MET A 193 15.51 -5.30 2.01
N GLN A 194 15.00 -5.52 3.22
CA GLN A 194 15.83 -5.89 4.38
C GLN A 194 16.49 -7.26 4.21
N ILE A 195 15.79 -8.26 3.66
CA ILE A 195 16.37 -9.56 3.34
C ILE A 195 17.53 -9.41 2.34
N VAL A 196 17.30 -8.64 1.27
CA VAL A 196 18.33 -8.37 0.24
C VAL A 196 19.55 -7.67 0.84
N GLN A 197 19.35 -6.75 1.79
CA GLN A 197 20.42 -6.07 2.51
C GLN A 197 21.18 -7.01 3.46
N ILE A 198 20.47 -7.74 4.32
CA ILE A 198 21.07 -8.56 5.39
C ILE A 198 21.77 -9.78 4.78
N ILE A 199 21.10 -10.50 3.89
CA ILE A 199 21.63 -11.72 3.29
C ILE A 199 22.58 -11.37 2.15
N GLY A 200 22.13 -10.57 1.19
CA GLY A 200 22.92 -10.26 -0.01
C GLY A 200 23.95 -9.14 0.16
N GLY A 201 23.99 -8.44 1.30
CA GLY A 201 24.93 -7.34 1.54
C GLY A 201 24.70 -6.09 0.68
N PHE A 202 23.50 -5.90 0.12
CA PHE A 202 23.18 -4.74 -0.72
C PHE A 202 23.01 -3.48 0.13
N SER A 203 23.25 -2.31 -0.47
CA SER A 203 22.77 -1.04 0.10
C SER A 203 21.24 -0.94 -0.01
N LEU A 204 20.61 -0.05 0.77
CA LEU A 204 19.16 0.20 0.66
C LEU A 204 18.74 0.60 -0.76
N GLY A 205 19.55 1.40 -1.46
CA GLY A 205 19.31 1.75 -2.86
C GLY A 205 19.40 0.54 -3.79
N GLY A 206 20.38 -0.35 -3.57
CA GLY A 206 20.51 -1.61 -4.31
C GLY A 206 19.33 -2.56 -4.06
N ALA A 207 18.84 -2.62 -2.82
CA ALA A 207 17.68 -3.43 -2.47
C ALA A 207 16.39 -2.95 -3.16
N ASP A 208 16.18 -1.62 -3.31
CA ASP A 208 15.05 -1.10 -4.10
C ASP A 208 15.17 -1.46 -5.58
N VAL A 209 16.38 -1.46 -6.14
CA VAL A 209 16.61 -1.92 -7.53
C VAL A 209 16.19 -3.37 -7.70
N VAL A 210 16.54 -4.25 -6.75
CA VAL A 210 16.13 -5.66 -6.75
C VAL A 210 14.61 -5.78 -6.67
N ARG A 211 13.97 -5.09 -5.73
CA ARG A 211 12.51 -5.08 -5.57
C ARG A 211 11.79 -4.66 -6.86
N ARG A 212 12.27 -3.59 -7.52
CA ARG A 212 11.69 -3.12 -8.80
C ARG A 212 11.89 -4.14 -9.93
N ALA A 213 13.07 -4.78 -9.99
CA ALA A 213 13.34 -5.80 -10.99
C ALA A 213 12.43 -7.03 -10.84
N MET A 214 12.21 -7.49 -9.60
CA MET A 214 11.26 -8.57 -9.29
C MET A 214 9.84 -8.23 -9.74
N GLY A 215 9.39 -7.00 -9.49
CA GLY A 215 8.05 -6.54 -9.91
C GLY A 215 7.87 -6.50 -11.43
N LYS A 216 8.92 -6.16 -12.19
CA LYS A 216 8.91 -6.14 -13.66
C LYS A 216 9.11 -7.51 -14.31
N LYS A 217 9.58 -8.51 -13.55
CA LYS A 217 9.90 -9.87 -14.03
C LYS A 217 10.87 -9.88 -15.23
N ASP A 218 11.83 -8.97 -15.26
CA ASP A 218 12.86 -8.85 -16.32
C ASP A 218 13.89 -10.00 -16.19
N PRO A 219 13.91 -11.00 -17.10
CA PRO A 219 14.70 -12.22 -16.90
C PRO A 219 16.21 -11.99 -16.87
N GLU A 220 16.72 -11.10 -17.73
CA GLU A 220 18.16 -10.84 -17.82
C GLU A 220 18.67 -10.14 -16.56
N LYS A 221 17.93 -9.12 -16.09
CA LYS A 221 18.27 -8.45 -14.83
C LYS A 221 18.15 -9.37 -13.64
N MET A 222 17.10 -10.20 -13.58
CA MET A 222 16.91 -11.15 -12.49
C MET A 222 18.03 -12.18 -12.43
N LYS A 223 18.55 -12.65 -13.57
CA LYS A 223 19.69 -13.59 -13.59
C LYS A 223 20.94 -12.96 -12.99
N LYS A 224 21.25 -11.72 -13.37
CA LYS A 224 22.40 -11.00 -12.81
C LYS A 224 22.22 -10.75 -11.31
N LEU A 225 21.07 -10.24 -10.90
CA LEU A 225 20.78 -9.95 -9.49
C LEU A 225 20.78 -11.20 -8.62
N LYS A 226 20.36 -12.35 -9.15
CA LYS A 226 20.45 -13.64 -8.46
C LYS A 226 21.91 -14.01 -8.16
N THR A 227 22.80 -13.87 -9.14
CA THR A 227 24.24 -14.11 -8.93
C THR A 227 24.82 -13.12 -7.92
N ASP A 228 24.54 -11.82 -8.07
CA ASP A 228 25.02 -10.79 -7.15
C ASP A 228 24.54 -11.04 -5.71
N PHE A 229 23.29 -11.51 -5.54
CA PHE A 229 22.72 -11.89 -4.24
C PHE A 229 23.40 -13.11 -3.63
N ALA A 230 23.58 -14.18 -4.39
CA ALA A 230 24.24 -15.40 -3.91
C ALA A 230 25.71 -15.15 -3.54
N ASP A 231 26.43 -14.37 -4.35
CA ASP A 231 27.83 -14.00 -4.08
C ASP A 231 27.94 -13.06 -2.88
N GLY A 232 26.97 -12.16 -2.70
CA GLY A 232 26.83 -11.33 -1.51
C GLY A 232 26.57 -12.16 -0.25
N ALA A 233 25.68 -13.14 -0.33
CA ALA A 233 25.36 -14.06 0.75
C ALA A 233 26.58 -14.87 1.21
N GLU A 234 27.35 -15.41 0.28
CA GLU A 234 28.59 -16.13 0.58
C GLU A 234 29.61 -15.23 1.31
N LYS A 235 29.75 -13.96 0.89
CA LYS A 235 30.61 -12.98 1.57
C LYS A 235 30.13 -12.61 2.97
N GLN A 236 28.83 -12.66 3.23
CA GLN A 236 28.24 -12.47 4.56
C GLN A 236 28.30 -13.74 5.44
N GLY A 237 28.79 -14.86 4.89
CA GLY A 237 28.91 -16.13 5.61
C GLY A 237 27.66 -17.01 5.58
N TYR A 238 26.72 -16.74 4.66
CA TYR A 238 25.54 -17.59 4.45
C TYR A 238 25.81 -18.68 3.42
N ASP A 239 25.05 -19.78 3.53
CA ASP A 239 25.07 -20.84 2.53
C ASP A 239 24.54 -20.33 1.18
N ARG A 240 25.40 -20.39 0.16
CA ARG A 240 25.12 -19.87 -1.18
C ARG A 240 24.02 -20.63 -1.92
N ALA A 241 23.84 -21.91 -1.63
CA ALA A 241 22.80 -22.73 -2.28
C ALA A 241 21.42 -22.46 -1.70
N LYS A 242 21.36 -22.14 -0.40
CA LYS A 242 20.16 -21.76 0.33
C LYS A 242 19.72 -20.32 0.02
N ALA A 243 20.68 -19.42 -0.27
CA ALA A 243 20.43 -18.04 -0.71
C ALA A 243 19.97 -17.98 -2.18
#